data_AF-A0A229GIY0-F1
#
_entry.id   AF-A0A229GIY0-F1
#
_cell.length_a   1.000
_cell.length_b   1.000
_cell.length_c   1.000
_cell.angle_alpha   90.00
_cell.angle_beta   90.00
_cell.angle_gamma   90.00
#
_symmetry.space_group_name_H-M   'P 1'
#
loop_
_entity.id
_entity.type
_entity.pdbx_description
1 polymer ?
#
loop_
_entity_poly.entity_id
_entity_poly.type
_entity_poly.pdbx_seq_one_letter_code
_entity_poly.pdbx_strand_id
1 'polypeptide(L)'
;MRSPKPLNSIHDLFATTRRPPGADSESDFQGDVYEELDKLEYIYVDELSAENVDNSDTQPYQPISLVDFFEGLAQLATMGVVEVTDIVEAVHREILLRPLGRFNDGNLDQWQRGITGRIYGAVRNTMQLVGNNIAVGLRLYNNILKPKKVQPLPKNLRRMVNILNGVMGDHLVNHDNPLAVSMTLYDKNNYVQSGALSGRVIVLCHGLCMSHLSWQISGENNLGNTLVSSLPNSTVLYLNYNTGRRISSNGRNFAKVLQNLVEDNPDINQIDLIGHSMGGLVSRSALFYGKEQGFSWVKRVGNLVTLGSPHHGASLERIGNFVQDKIAKLPFAGSLATLGDLRSAGIIDLRYGSIRDADWKSLEGRSVLPAEFRHPTRL
;
A
#
# COMPACT_ATOMS: atom_id res chain seq x y z
N MET A 1 -40.14 -4.41 39.61
CA MET A 1 -39.42 -4.64 38.35
C MET A 1 -37.97 -4.21 38.56
N ARG A 2 -37.01 -5.15 38.52
CA ARG A 2 -35.58 -4.83 38.63
C ARG A 2 -35.04 -4.56 37.23
N SER A 3 -34.33 -3.46 37.05
CA SER A 3 -33.65 -3.11 35.81
C SER A 3 -32.63 -4.19 35.42
N PRO A 4 -32.49 -4.57 34.14
CA PRO A 4 -31.49 -5.54 33.71
C PRO A 4 -30.07 -4.96 33.88
N LYS A 5 -29.14 -5.81 34.34
CA LYS A 5 -27.70 -5.47 34.45
C LYS A 5 -27.09 -5.30 33.04
N PRO A 6 -26.10 -4.41 32.86
CA PRO A 6 -25.39 -4.30 31.59
C PRO A 6 -24.58 -5.57 31.28
N LEU A 7 -24.62 -6.01 30.01
CA LEU A 7 -23.91 -7.17 29.47
C LEU A 7 -22.46 -6.79 29.18
N ASN A 8 -21.53 -7.18 30.04
CA ASN A 8 -20.11 -6.77 29.94
C ASN A 8 -19.16 -7.93 29.56
N SER A 9 -19.67 -9.15 29.35
CA SER A 9 -18.88 -10.31 28.95
C SER A 9 -19.69 -11.38 28.21
N ILE A 10 -19.03 -12.22 27.40
CA ILE A 10 -19.62 -13.42 26.77
C ILE A 10 -20.27 -14.34 27.82
N HIS A 11 -19.72 -14.40 29.03
CA HIS A 11 -20.29 -15.21 30.11
C HIS A 11 -21.62 -14.68 30.64
N ASP A 12 -21.88 -13.37 30.57
CA ASP A 12 -23.17 -12.78 30.97
C ASP A 12 -24.28 -13.10 29.97
N LEU A 13 -23.95 -13.16 28.66
CA LEU A 13 -24.90 -13.48 27.58
C LEU A 13 -25.48 -14.90 27.73
N PHE A 14 -24.62 -15.88 28.00
CA PHE A 14 -25.05 -17.27 28.25
C PHE A 14 -25.81 -17.45 29.58
N ALA A 15 -25.61 -16.56 30.54
CA ALA A 15 -26.31 -16.61 31.82
C ALA A 15 -27.75 -16.05 31.72
N THR A 16 -28.00 -15.09 30.82
CA THR A 16 -29.33 -14.49 30.60
C THR A 16 -30.19 -15.20 29.56
N THR A 17 -29.59 -15.95 28.64
CA THR A 17 -30.30 -16.74 27.61
C THR A 17 -30.70 -18.13 28.13
N ARG A 18 -31.54 -18.17 29.17
CA ARG A 18 -32.32 -19.40 29.44
C ARG A 18 -33.52 -19.43 28.51
N ARG A 19 -33.60 -20.47 27.68
CA ARG A 19 -34.68 -20.75 26.72
C ARG A 19 -36.06 -20.45 27.36
N PRO A 20 -36.84 -19.48 26.82
CA PRO A 20 -38.21 -19.29 27.27
C PRO A 20 -39.02 -20.56 26.98
N PRO A 21 -39.89 -21.01 27.91
CA PRO A 21 -40.76 -22.14 27.62
C PRO A 21 -41.81 -21.70 26.59
N GLY A 22 -41.64 -22.12 25.33
CA GLY A 22 -42.58 -21.83 24.23
C GLY A 22 -41.97 -21.27 22.94
N ALA A 23 -40.65 -21.28 22.75
CA ALA A 23 -40.05 -20.91 21.46
C ALA A 23 -40.21 -22.06 20.44
N ASP A 24 -41.19 -21.92 19.55
CA ASP A 24 -41.52 -22.86 18.47
C ASP A 24 -40.54 -22.74 17.28
N SER A 25 -39.25 -22.95 17.50
CA SER A 25 -38.27 -23.48 16.54
C SER A 25 -36.84 -23.29 17.06
N GLU A 26 -35.94 -24.20 16.70
CA GLU A 26 -34.51 -24.11 17.03
C GLU A 26 -33.81 -22.99 16.25
N SER A 27 -34.38 -22.57 15.11
CA SER A 27 -33.83 -21.55 14.22
C SER A 27 -33.97 -20.13 14.74
N ASP A 28 -35.09 -19.78 15.37
CA ASP A 28 -35.32 -18.41 15.88
C ASP A 28 -34.42 -18.11 17.08
N PHE A 29 -34.23 -19.08 17.98
CA PHE A 29 -33.34 -18.93 19.13
C PHE A 29 -31.86 -18.83 18.73
N GLN A 30 -31.44 -19.52 17.67
CA GLN A 30 -30.08 -19.38 17.14
C GLN A 30 -29.87 -18.00 16.51
N GLY A 31 -30.84 -17.52 15.70
CA GLY A 31 -30.80 -16.21 15.06
C GLY A 31 -30.60 -15.06 16.05
N ASP A 32 -31.38 -15.04 17.13
CA ASP A 32 -31.30 -14.00 18.16
C ASP A 32 -29.96 -14.03 18.93
N VAL A 33 -29.40 -15.21 19.19
CA VAL A 33 -28.09 -15.35 19.85
C VAL A 33 -26.96 -14.89 18.92
N TYR A 34 -27.05 -15.17 17.62
CA TYR A 34 -26.07 -14.69 16.64
C TYR A 34 -26.13 -13.17 16.43
N GLU A 35 -27.32 -12.57 16.45
CA GLU A 35 -27.47 -11.12 16.30
C GLU A 35 -26.94 -10.35 17.53
N GLU A 36 -27.09 -10.90 18.74
CA GLU A 36 -26.50 -10.34 19.95
C GLU A 36 -24.97 -10.57 20.04
N LEU A 37 -24.46 -11.69 19.50
CA LEU A 37 -23.02 -11.91 19.33
C LEU A 37 -22.41 -10.93 18.32
N ASP A 38 -23.07 -10.67 17.19
CA ASP A 38 -22.65 -9.67 16.19
C ASP A 38 -22.56 -8.27 16.83
N LYS A 39 -23.51 -7.89 17.70
CA LYS A 39 -23.49 -6.60 18.42
C LYS A 39 -22.33 -6.53 19.42
N LEU A 40 -22.06 -7.59 20.16
CA LEU A 40 -20.96 -7.66 21.12
C LEU A 40 -19.59 -7.66 20.42
N GLU A 41 -19.48 -8.36 19.29
CA GLU A 41 -18.27 -8.38 18.46
C GLU A 41 -18.05 -7.00 17.82
N TYR A 42 -19.11 -6.29 17.41
CA TYR A 42 -19.05 -4.91 16.91
C TYR A 42 -18.52 -3.93 17.97
N ILE A 43 -19.00 -4.02 19.22
CA ILE A 43 -18.55 -3.17 20.34
C ILE A 43 -17.06 -3.42 20.65
N TYR A 44 -16.64 -4.69 20.67
CA TYR A 44 -15.24 -5.05 20.91
C TYR A 44 -14.31 -4.60 19.77
N VAL A 45 -14.78 -4.67 18.52
CA VAL A 45 -14.02 -4.20 17.34
C VAL A 45 -13.91 -2.68 17.33
N ASP A 46 -14.92 -1.93 17.77
CA ASP A 46 -14.87 -0.46 17.89
C ASP A 46 -13.84 -0.01 18.94
N GLU A 47 -13.84 -0.62 20.14
CA GLU A 47 -12.86 -0.31 21.20
C GLU A 47 -11.42 -0.68 20.78
N LEU A 48 -11.21 -1.85 20.16
CA LEU A 48 -9.91 -2.28 19.65
C LEU A 48 -9.45 -1.52 18.41
N SER A 49 -10.36 -1.00 17.60
CA SER A 49 -10.04 -0.21 16.40
C SER A 49 -9.69 1.24 16.73
N ALA A 50 -10.25 1.80 17.81
CA ALA A 50 -9.85 3.08 18.37
C ALA A 50 -8.45 3.04 19.01
N GLU A 51 -8.08 1.92 19.64
CA GLU A 51 -6.75 1.74 20.26
C GLU A 51 -5.64 1.36 19.26
N ASN A 52 -5.98 0.70 18.14
CA ASN A 52 -5.02 0.26 17.11
C ASN A 52 -5.10 1.06 15.81
N VAL A 53 -5.50 2.33 15.89
CA VAL A 53 -5.27 3.25 14.78
C VAL A 53 -3.75 3.37 14.64
N ASP A 54 -3.23 2.83 13.54
CA ASP A 54 -1.90 3.15 13.05
C ASP A 54 -1.86 4.67 12.85
N ASN A 55 -1.48 5.38 13.93
CA ASN A 55 -1.18 6.80 14.00
C ASN A 55 0.18 7.04 13.34
N SER A 56 0.48 6.37 12.23
CA SER A 56 1.49 6.83 11.30
C SER A 56 1.00 8.18 10.76
N ASP A 57 1.24 9.20 11.57
CA ASP A 57 0.87 10.58 11.36
C ASP A 57 1.32 10.99 9.97
N THR A 58 0.48 11.82 9.37
CA THR A 58 0.65 12.55 8.12
C THR A 58 1.95 13.36 8.13
N GLN A 59 3.09 12.68 7.96
CA GLN A 59 4.35 13.34 7.66
C GLN A 59 4.20 14.01 6.28
N PRO A 60 4.62 15.27 6.13
CA PRO A 60 4.50 15.99 4.87
C PRO A 60 5.22 15.19 3.78
N TYR A 61 4.48 14.88 2.72
CA TYR A 61 4.96 14.05 1.62
C TYR A 61 6.25 14.64 1.03
N GLN A 62 7.30 13.81 1.00
CA GLN A 62 8.54 14.07 0.28
C GLN A 62 8.66 12.98 -0.80
N PRO A 63 8.83 13.33 -2.09
CA PRO A 63 9.18 12.35 -3.09
C PRO A 63 10.46 11.63 -2.67
N ILE A 64 10.46 10.30 -2.76
CA ILE A 64 11.69 9.51 -2.55
C ILE A 64 12.78 10.14 -3.41
N SER A 65 13.90 10.49 -2.77
CA SER A 65 15.07 11.06 -3.40
C SER A 65 16.10 9.96 -3.72
N LEU A 66 17.12 10.31 -4.50
CA LEU A 66 18.22 9.37 -4.77
C LEU A 66 18.95 8.94 -3.47
N VAL A 67 18.99 9.82 -2.46
CA VAL A 67 19.60 9.53 -1.16
C VAL A 67 18.75 8.49 -0.42
N ASP A 68 17.45 8.74 -0.32
CA ASP A 68 16.47 7.83 0.29
C ASP A 68 16.52 6.45 -0.38
N PHE A 69 16.68 6.44 -1.70
CA PHE A 69 16.79 5.21 -2.47
C PHE A 69 17.99 4.36 -2.05
N PHE A 70 19.18 4.95 -1.96
CA PHE A 70 20.38 4.21 -1.57
C PHE A 70 20.40 3.88 -0.09
N GLU A 71 19.90 4.76 0.77
CA GLU A 71 19.74 4.48 2.19
C GLU A 71 18.84 3.26 2.39
N GLY A 72 17.69 3.21 1.72
CA GLY A 72 16.77 2.10 1.88
C GLY A 72 17.29 0.79 1.30
N LEU A 73 18.08 0.81 0.22
CA LEU A 73 18.79 -0.40 -0.25
C LEU A 73 19.84 -0.86 0.78
N ALA A 74 20.61 0.06 1.36
CA ALA A 74 21.60 -0.28 2.37
C ALA A 74 20.96 -0.91 3.63
N GLN A 75 19.81 -0.39 4.05
CA GLN A 75 19.02 -1.00 5.13
C GLN A 75 18.58 -2.42 4.74
N LEU A 76 18.06 -2.64 3.53
CA LEU A 76 17.68 -3.98 3.06
C LEU A 76 18.86 -4.97 3.07
N ALA A 77 20.06 -4.53 2.72
CA ALA A 77 21.25 -5.38 2.84
C ALA A 77 21.64 -5.68 4.28
N THR A 78 21.56 -4.70 5.16
CA THR A 78 21.85 -4.89 6.60
C THR A 78 20.90 -5.89 7.23
N MET A 79 19.65 -5.91 6.75
CA MET A 79 18.61 -6.85 7.17
C MET A 79 18.76 -8.24 6.51
N GLY A 80 19.75 -8.45 5.66
CA GLY A 80 19.97 -9.71 4.94
C GLY A 80 18.94 -9.98 3.84
N VAL A 81 18.18 -8.97 3.40
CA VAL A 81 17.14 -9.11 2.37
C VAL A 81 17.74 -9.01 0.96
N VAL A 82 18.84 -8.29 0.79
CA VAL A 82 19.56 -8.15 -0.49
C VAL A 82 21.05 -8.29 -0.24
N GLU A 83 21.79 -8.98 -1.11
CA GLU A 83 23.24 -9.03 -0.98
C GLU A 83 23.90 -7.66 -1.25
N VAL A 84 24.97 -7.34 -0.53
CA VAL A 84 25.66 -6.04 -0.67
C VAL A 84 26.27 -5.87 -2.07
N THR A 85 26.79 -6.96 -2.65
CA THR A 85 27.35 -7.01 -4.01
C THR A 85 26.31 -6.64 -5.06
N ASP A 86 25.10 -7.16 -4.90
CA ASP A 86 23.95 -6.91 -5.76
C ASP A 86 23.51 -5.45 -5.76
N ILE A 87 23.57 -4.78 -4.60
CA ILE A 87 23.30 -3.34 -4.51
C ILE A 87 24.35 -2.54 -5.29
N VAL A 88 25.63 -2.88 -5.12
CA VAL A 88 26.73 -2.20 -5.83
C VAL A 88 26.58 -2.35 -7.35
N GLU A 89 26.21 -3.55 -7.81
CA GLU A 89 25.93 -3.80 -9.23
C GLU A 89 24.73 -2.98 -9.74
N ALA A 90 23.63 -2.92 -8.98
CA ALA A 90 22.45 -2.12 -9.33
C ALA A 90 22.77 -0.62 -9.46
N VAL A 91 23.56 -0.07 -8.53
CA VAL A 91 24.06 1.32 -8.58
C VAL A 91 24.89 1.54 -9.85
N HIS A 92 25.84 0.63 -10.11
CA HIS A 92 26.75 0.69 -11.25
C HIS A 92 25.99 0.71 -12.58
N ARG A 93 24.97 -0.14 -12.72
CA ARG A 93 24.17 -0.26 -13.94
C ARG A 93 23.32 0.99 -14.24
N GLU A 94 22.62 1.53 -13.23
CA GLU A 94 21.65 2.61 -13.45
C GLU A 94 22.27 4.00 -13.48
N ILE A 95 23.34 4.26 -12.72
CA ILE A 95 23.99 5.58 -12.67
C ILE A 95 25.05 5.73 -13.76
N LEU A 96 25.82 4.69 -14.08
CA LEU A 96 26.96 4.81 -14.98
C LEU A 96 26.68 4.26 -16.38
N LEU A 97 26.25 2.99 -16.48
CA LEU A 97 26.22 2.32 -17.78
C LEU A 97 25.09 2.82 -18.69
N ARG A 98 23.92 3.13 -18.12
CA ARG A 98 22.74 3.56 -18.88
C ARG A 98 22.83 4.98 -19.45
N PRO A 99 23.26 6.01 -18.71
CA PRO A 99 23.42 7.36 -19.28
C PRO A 99 24.52 7.45 -20.34
N LEU A 100 25.52 6.56 -20.27
CA LEU A 100 26.68 6.57 -21.17
C LEU A 100 26.53 5.67 -22.40
N GLY A 101 25.44 4.91 -22.53
CA GLY A 101 25.19 4.02 -23.68
C GLY A 101 26.23 2.89 -23.85
N ARG A 102 26.92 2.49 -22.77
CA ARG A 102 28.11 1.64 -22.79
C ARG A 102 27.90 0.25 -22.19
N PHE A 103 26.73 -0.35 -22.43
CA PHE A 103 26.47 -1.73 -22.03
C PHE A 103 27.14 -2.69 -23.03
N ASN A 104 28.45 -2.97 -22.86
CA ASN A 104 29.21 -3.98 -23.63
C ASN A 104 30.35 -4.57 -22.77
N ASP A 105 30.58 -5.88 -22.90
CA ASP A 105 31.45 -6.70 -22.05
C ASP A 105 32.92 -6.23 -21.99
N GLY A 106 33.40 -5.47 -22.98
CA GLY A 106 34.77 -4.95 -23.02
C GLY A 106 35.08 -3.81 -22.01
N ASN A 107 34.06 -3.17 -21.43
CA ASN A 107 34.27 -2.14 -20.41
C ASN A 107 34.39 -2.70 -18.97
N LEU A 108 34.14 -3.99 -18.78
CA LEU A 108 34.27 -4.67 -17.48
C LEU A 108 35.74 -4.85 -17.06
N ASP A 109 36.64 -5.10 -18.02
CA ASP A 109 38.07 -5.33 -17.75
C ASP A 109 38.89 -4.04 -17.59
N GLN A 110 38.51 -2.95 -18.26
CA GLN A 110 39.19 -1.64 -18.09
C GLN A 110 38.92 -1.00 -16.72
N TRP A 111 37.95 -1.51 -15.97
CA TRP A 111 37.43 -0.92 -14.73
C TRP A 111 38.33 -1.18 -13.49
N GLN A 112 39.07 -2.30 -13.42
CA GLN A 112 39.91 -2.62 -12.25
C GLN A 112 41.07 -1.65 -11.98
N ARG A 113 41.42 -0.74 -12.91
CA ARG A 113 42.68 0.03 -12.89
C ARG A 113 42.54 1.54 -12.73
N GLY A 114 41.33 2.08 -12.54
CA GLY A 114 41.06 3.53 -12.59
C GLY A 114 40.68 4.21 -11.26
N ILE A 115 40.83 5.55 -11.24
CA ILE A 115 40.54 6.50 -10.13
C ILE A 115 39.13 6.30 -9.52
N THR A 116 38.20 5.70 -10.27
CA THR A 116 36.85 5.34 -9.83
C THR A 116 36.83 4.28 -8.71
N GLY A 117 37.82 3.38 -8.63
CA GLY A 117 37.91 2.36 -7.57
C GLY A 117 38.02 2.94 -6.14
N ARG A 118 38.47 4.19 -6.00
CA ARG A 118 38.56 4.89 -4.70
C ARG A 118 37.20 5.39 -4.20
N ILE A 119 36.34 5.86 -5.09
CA ILE A 119 34.96 6.26 -4.76
C ILE A 119 34.13 5.02 -4.40
N TYR A 120 34.38 3.90 -5.08
CA TYR A 120 33.71 2.62 -4.78
C TYR A 120 34.28 1.90 -3.55
N GLY A 121 35.57 2.03 -3.25
CA GLY A 121 36.14 1.65 -1.94
C GLY A 121 35.52 2.46 -0.81
N ALA A 122 35.20 3.75 -1.04
CA ALA A 122 34.48 4.58 -0.10
C ALA A 122 33.01 4.13 0.07
N VAL A 123 32.28 3.81 -1.00
CA VAL A 123 30.91 3.26 -0.90
C VAL A 123 30.91 1.90 -0.21
N ARG A 124 31.84 0.99 -0.53
CA ARG A 124 31.97 -0.32 0.11
C ARG A 124 32.32 -0.21 1.60
N ASN A 125 33.27 0.66 1.96
CA ASN A 125 33.60 0.95 3.36
C ASN A 125 32.43 1.65 4.07
N THR A 126 31.70 2.52 3.39
CA THR A 126 30.49 3.17 3.92
C THR A 126 29.39 2.15 4.14
N MET A 127 29.12 1.23 3.21
CA MET A 127 28.11 0.16 3.35
C MET A 127 28.44 -0.80 4.50
N GLN A 128 29.72 -1.07 4.77
CA GLN A 128 30.13 -1.83 5.96
C GLN A 128 30.01 -1.03 7.27
N LEU A 129 30.00 0.31 7.22
CA LEU A 129 29.81 1.23 8.35
C LEU A 129 28.33 1.65 8.58
N VAL A 130 27.48 1.56 7.55
CA VAL A 130 26.09 2.07 7.53
C VAL A 130 25.14 1.23 8.37
N GLY A 131 25.49 -0.02 8.68
CA GLY A 131 24.61 -0.96 9.38
C GLY A 131 24.19 -0.59 10.81
N ASN A 132 24.70 0.49 11.42
CA ASN A 132 24.19 0.93 12.73
C ASN A 132 24.27 2.44 13.06
N ASN A 133 24.92 3.32 12.28
CA ASN A 133 25.21 4.68 12.79
C ASN A 133 25.06 5.86 11.79
N ILE A 134 24.63 5.67 10.54
CA ILE A 134 24.68 6.75 9.51
C ILE A 134 23.32 7.35 9.13
N ALA A 135 22.19 6.74 9.48
CA ALA A 135 20.87 7.39 9.30
C ALA A 135 20.80 8.77 10.00
N VAL A 136 21.54 8.93 11.11
CA VAL A 136 21.72 10.19 11.83
C VAL A 136 22.65 11.16 11.09
N GLY A 137 23.75 10.68 10.52
CA GLY A 137 24.76 11.51 9.83
C GLY A 137 24.30 12.10 8.49
N LEU A 138 23.53 11.34 7.70
CA LEU A 138 23.00 11.79 6.40
C LEU A 138 21.82 12.76 6.56
N ARG A 139 20.95 12.56 7.58
CA ARG A 139 19.88 13.52 7.93
C ARG A 139 20.43 14.86 8.40
N LEU A 140 21.53 14.86 9.17
CA LEU A 140 22.25 16.08 9.55
C LEU A 140 22.87 16.80 8.35
N TYR A 141 23.41 16.07 7.38
CA TYR A 141 23.97 16.66 6.16
C TYR A 141 22.91 17.33 5.27
N ASN A 142 21.73 16.71 5.12
CA ASN A 142 20.61 17.29 4.36
C ASN A 142 20.01 18.56 5.02
N ASN A 143 20.05 18.68 6.35
CA ASN A 143 19.57 19.89 7.03
C ASN A 143 20.49 21.11 6.87
N ILE A 144 21.77 20.92 6.51
CA ILE A 144 22.77 21.99 6.44
C ILE A 144 22.90 22.57 5.01
N LEU A 145 22.51 21.83 3.98
CA LEU A 145 22.53 22.30 2.59
C LEU A 145 21.11 22.54 2.08
N LYS A 146 20.79 23.80 1.78
CA LYS A 146 19.54 24.28 1.15
C LYS A 146 18.90 23.21 0.24
N PRO A 147 17.58 22.96 0.33
CA PRO A 147 16.94 21.92 -0.47
C PRO A 147 17.04 22.30 -1.95
N LYS A 148 18.04 21.75 -2.65
CA LYS A 148 18.03 21.71 -4.11
C LYS A 148 16.76 20.96 -4.49
N LYS A 149 15.93 21.54 -5.37
CA LYS A 149 14.69 20.94 -5.90
C LYS A 149 14.85 19.43 -5.98
N VAL A 150 14.12 18.68 -5.14
CA VAL A 150 14.20 17.22 -5.09
C VAL A 150 13.93 16.70 -6.50
N GLN A 151 14.98 16.22 -7.16
CA GLN A 151 14.82 15.72 -8.52
C GLN A 151 14.07 14.40 -8.44
N PRO A 152 13.04 14.20 -9.27
CA PRO A 152 12.32 12.95 -9.28
C PRO A 152 13.26 11.80 -9.64
N LEU A 153 13.19 10.67 -8.89
CA LEU A 153 13.90 9.45 -9.26
C LEU A 153 13.73 9.12 -10.76
N PRO A 154 14.77 8.64 -11.45
CA PRO A 154 14.64 8.08 -12.79
C PRO A 154 13.54 7.00 -12.85
N LYS A 155 12.86 6.89 -13.99
CA LYS A 155 11.71 5.97 -14.19
C LYS A 155 12.02 4.52 -13.80
N ASN A 156 13.23 4.04 -14.07
CA ASN A 156 13.66 2.68 -13.75
C ASN A 156 13.77 2.43 -12.24
N LEU A 157 14.37 3.39 -11.52
CA LEU A 157 14.49 3.31 -10.07
C LEU A 157 13.10 3.37 -9.41
N ARG A 158 12.21 4.25 -9.90
CA ARG A 158 10.81 4.27 -9.43
C ARG A 158 10.11 2.93 -9.63
N ARG A 159 10.25 2.31 -10.80
CA ARG A 159 9.68 1.00 -11.09
C ARG A 159 10.19 -0.04 -10.09
N MET A 160 11.47 -0.03 -9.82
CA MET A 160 12.09 -0.92 -8.83
C MET A 160 11.53 -0.69 -7.42
N VAL A 161 11.42 0.57 -6.97
CA VAL A 161 10.78 0.89 -5.69
C VAL A 161 9.36 0.33 -5.61
N ASN A 162 8.56 0.48 -6.66
CA ASN A 162 7.19 -0.04 -6.68
C ASN A 162 7.14 -1.58 -6.59
N ILE A 163 8.08 -2.27 -7.24
CA ILE A 163 8.19 -3.73 -7.16
C ILE A 163 8.55 -4.14 -5.73
N LEU A 164 9.54 -3.48 -5.11
CA LEU A 164 9.90 -3.73 -3.71
C LEU A 164 8.71 -3.48 -2.77
N ASN A 165 7.97 -2.40 -2.96
CA ASN A 165 6.77 -2.13 -2.18
C ASN A 165 5.67 -3.19 -2.40
N GLY A 166 5.49 -3.72 -3.61
CA GLY A 166 4.54 -4.81 -3.81
C GLY A 166 4.97 -6.13 -3.15
N VAL A 167 6.25 -6.45 -3.21
CA VAL A 167 6.80 -7.74 -2.75
C VAL A 167 6.99 -7.78 -1.23
N MET A 168 7.39 -6.68 -0.62
CA MET A 168 7.77 -6.60 0.80
C MET A 168 7.37 -5.27 1.47
N GLY A 169 6.38 -4.55 0.93
CA GLY A 169 6.10 -3.19 1.37
C GLY A 169 5.59 -3.05 2.81
N ASP A 170 4.94 -4.08 3.37
CA ASP A 170 4.63 -4.14 4.80
C ASP A 170 5.89 -4.21 5.66
N HIS A 171 6.89 -4.97 5.22
CA HIS A 171 8.19 -5.02 5.89
C HIS A 171 8.95 -3.70 5.78
N LEU A 172 8.90 -3.02 4.64
CA LEU A 172 9.50 -1.69 4.48
C LEU A 172 8.88 -0.69 5.46
N VAL A 173 7.55 -0.73 5.64
CA VAL A 173 6.84 0.15 6.57
C VAL A 173 7.21 -0.18 8.02
N ASN A 174 7.20 -1.45 8.41
CA ASN A 174 7.49 -1.88 9.79
C ASN A 174 8.91 -1.54 10.27
N HIS A 175 9.83 -1.25 9.34
CA HIS A 175 11.22 -0.91 9.65
C HIS A 175 11.59 0.53 9.29
N ASP A 176 10.58 1.40 9.08
CA ASP A 176 10.77 2.81 8.72
C ASP A 176 11.73 3.00 7.53
N ASN A 177 11.67 2.07 6.57
CA ASN A 177 12.57 2.09 5.44
C ASN A 177 12.17 3.23 4.49
N PRO A 178 13.12 4.07 4.04
CA PRO A 178 12.81 5.23 3.20
C PRO A 178 12.28 4.87 1.79
N LEU A 179 12.33 3.59 1.39
CA LEU A 179 11.66 3.09 0.19
C LEU A 179 10.16 2.86 0.39
N ALA A 180 9.64 2.86 1.62
CA ALA A 180 8.23 2.68 1.90
C ALA A 180 7.42 3.83 1.28
N VAL A 181 6.57 3.49 0.32
CA VAL A 181 5.79 4.48 -0.42
C VAL A 181 4.61 4.98 0.40
N SER A 182 4.49 6.30 0.55
CA SER A 182 3.32 6.93 1.17
C SER A 182 2.10 6.94 0.25
N MET A 183 0.92 6.94 0.86
CA MET A 183 -0.33 7.14 0.14
C MET A 183 -0.50 8.60 -0.24
N THR A 184 -0.70 8.90 -1.52
CA THR A 184 -0.77 10.28 -2.02
C THR A 184 -1.57 10.35 -3.32
N LEU A 185 -2.31 11.45 -3.50
CA LEU A 185 -3.02 11.75 -4.74
C LEU A 185 -2.17 12.65 -5.64
N TYR A 186 -2.14 12.33 -6.92
CA TYR A 186 -1.44 13.09 -7.95
C TYR A 186 -2.42 13.63 -8.98
N ASP A 187 -2.09 14.79 -9.55
CA ASP A 187 -2.79 15.36 -10.70
C ASP A 187 -2.32 14.73 -12.03
N LYS A 188 -2.93 15.16 -13.13
CA LYS A 188 -2.56 14.74 -14.49
C LYS A 188 -1.12 15.06 -14.90
N ASN A 189 -0.48 16.01 -14.23
CA ASN A 189 0.88 16.46 -14.51
C ASN A 189 1.92 15.76 -13.61
N ASN A 190 1.50 14.80 -12.76
CA ASN A 190 2.31 14.13 -11.74
C ASN A 190 2.81 15.03 -10.62
N TYR A 191 2.12 16.13 -10.37
CA TYR A 191 2.29 16.88 -9.14
C TYR A 191 1.40 16.28 -8.06
N VAL A 192 1.86 16.36 -6.82
CA VAL A 192 1.02 16.06 -5.66
C VAL A 192 -0.17 17.00 -5.71
N GLN A 193 -1.37 16.44 -5.56
CA GLN A 193 -2.58 17.23 -5.59
C GLN A 193 -2.61 18.19 -4.39
N SER A 194 -2.55 19.48 -4.69
CA SER A 194 -2.65 20.57 -3.69
C SER A 194 -3.51 21.75 -4.17
N GLY A 195 -4.03 21.68 -5.40
CA GLY A 195 -4.91 22.71 -5.95
C GLY A 195 -6.35 22.54 -5.47
N ALA A 196 -7.12 23.61 -5.51
CA ALA A 196 -8.55 23.56 -5.26
C ALA A 196 -9.26 22.65 -6.29
N LEU A 197 -10.21 21.87 -5.83
CA LEU A 197 -11.02 20.94 -6.60
C LEU A 197 -12.50 21.31 -6.47
N SER A 198 -13.28 21.05 -7.51
CA SER A 198 -14.72 21.23 -7.50
C SER A 198 -15.39 20.26 -8.48
N GLY A 199 -16.71 20.11 -8.33
CA GLY A 199 -17.50 19.28 -9.23
C GLY A 199 -17.20 17.80 -9.08
N ARG A 200 -16.96 17.12 -10.20
CA ARG A 200 -16.76 15.67 -10.25
C ARG A 200 -15.27 15.33 -10.19
N VAL A 201 -14.88 14.48 -9.25
CA VAL A 201 -13.52 13.97 -9.11
C VAL A 201 -13.48 12.46 -9.38
N ILE A 202 -12.58 12.01 -10.23
CA ILE A 202 -12.37 10.60 -10.57
C ILE A 202 -11.01 10.18 -10.05
N VAL A 203 -10.94 9.15 -9.20
CA VAL A 203 -9.69 8.67 -8.63
C VAL A 203 -9.30 7.31 -9.22
N LEU A 204 -8.15 7.26 -9.89
CA LEU A 204 -7.59 6.05 -10.47
C LEU A 204 -6.66 5.33 -9.49
N CYS A 205 -6.98 4.09 -9.14
CA CYS A 205 -6.26 3.27 -8.17
C CYS A 205 -5.51 2.11 -8.87
N HIS A 206 -4.17 2.15 -8.86
CA HIS A 206 -3.35 1.14 -9.54
C HIS A 206 -3.34 -0.24 -8.85
N GLY A 207 -2.80 -1.25 -9.54
CA GLY A 207 -2.67 -2.62 -9.03
C GLY A 207 -1.35 -2.92 -8.33
N LEU A 208 -1.14 -4.20 -7.97
CA LEU A 208 0.05 -4.71 -7.30
C LEU A 208 1.35 -4.40 -8.07
N CYS A 209 2.41 -3.99 -7.35
CA CYS A 209 3.73 -3.64 -7.91
C CYS A 209 3.71 -2.49 -8.95
N MET A 210 2.66 -1.67 -8.94
CA MET A 210 2.49 -0.52 -9.82
C MET A 210 2.57 0.79 -9.04
N SER A 211 2.40 1.92 -9.72
CA SER A 211 2.22 3.25 -9.12
C SER A 211 1.23 4.09 -9.92
N HIS A 212 0.91 5.29 -9.44
CA HIS A 212 0.10 6.28 -10.15
C HIS A 212 0.55 6.50 -11.61
N LEU A 213 1.86 6.46 -11.88
CA LEU A 213 2.45 6.60 -13.23
C LEU A 213 2.05 5.48 -14.20
N SER A 214 1.54 4.36 -13.71
CA SER A 214 1.20 3.22 -14.55
C SER A 214 -0.04 3.45 -15.41
N TRP A 215 -0.83 4.48 -15.07
CA TRP A 215 -1.94 4.96 -15.89
C TRP A 215 -1.48 5.84 -17.05
N GLN A 216 -0.25 6.37 -17.00
CA GLN A 216 0.34 7.24 -18.01
C GLN A 216 1.21 6.42 -18.98
N ILE A 217 0.56 5.62 -19.80
CA ILE A 217 1.23 4.90 -20.89
C ILE A 217 1.63 5.92 -21.96
N SER A 218 2.83 5.77 -22.54
CA SER A 218 3.30 6.60 -23.65
C SER A 218 2.33 6.53 -24.83
N GLY A 219 1.73 7.66 -25.18
CA GLY A 219 0.76 7.81 -26.27
C GLY A 219 -0.37 8.80 -25.90
N GLU A 220 -1.12 9.26 -26.90
CA GLU A 220 -2.16 10.28 -26.72
C GLU A 220 -3.43 9.75 -26.02
N ASN A 221 -3.63 8.43 -26.01
CA ASN A 221 -4.88 7.77 -25.61
C ASN A 221 -4.81 6.97 -24.29
N ASN A 222 -4.15 7.51 -23.26
CA ASN A 222 -4.24 6.88 -21.94
C ASN A 222 -5.60 7.14 -21.28
N LEU A 223 -6.03 6.26 -20.37
CA LEU A 223 -7.37 6.30 -19.76
C LEU A 223 -7.68 7.65 -19.11
N GLY A 224 -6.71 8.26 -18.42
CA GLY A 224 -6.90 9.56 -17.78
C GLY A 224 -7.20 10.67 -18.78
N ASN A 225 -6.45 10.72 -19.89
CA ASN A 225 -6.70 11.67 -20.97
C ASN A 225 -8.07 11.44 -21.64
N THR A 226 -8.44 10.18 -21.89
CA THR A 226 -9.74 9.84 -22.47
C THR A 226 -10.88 10.28 -21.54
N LEU A 227 -10.77 10.05 -20.24
CA LEU A 227 -11.77 10.49 -19.26
C LEU A 227 -11.92 12.01 -19.24
N VAL A 228 -10.83 12.77 -19.22
CA VAL A 228 -10.88 14.24 -19.24
C VAL A 228 -11.53 14.75 -20.54
N SER A 229 -11.18 14.17 -21.69
CA SER A 229 -11.74 14.56 -22.99
C SER A 229 -13.22 14.20 -23.13
N SER A 230 -13.66 13.05 -22.59
CA SER A 230 -15.05 12.61 -22.65
C SER A 230 -15.94 13.21 -21.55
N LEU A 231 -15.34 13.68 -20.46
CA LEU A 231 -16.03 14.25 -19.29
C LEU A 231 -15.39 15.62 -18.92
N PRO A 232 -15.66 16.69 -19.68
CA PRO A 232 -14.94 17.95 -19.59
C PRO A 232 -15.06 18.69 -18.24
N ASN A 233 -16.04 18.34 -17.39
CA ASN A 233 -16.24 18.90 -16.06
C ASN A 233 -15.77 17.95 -14.93
N SER A 234 -14.83 17.05 -15.24
CA SER A 234 -14.27 16.10 -14.26
C SER A 234 -12.78 16.30 -14.07
N THR A 235 -12.33 16.22 -12.82
CA THR A 235 -10.91 16.20 -12.48
C THR A 235 -10.47 14.76 -12.24
N VAL A 236 -9.44 14.30 -12.94
CA VAL A 236 -8.86 12.96 -12.74
C VAL A 236 -7.64 13.06 -11.83
N LEU A 237 -7.68 12.31 -10.73
CA LEU A 237 -6.59 12.13 -9.78
C LEU A 237 -6.08 10.69 -9.84
N TYR A 238 -4.81 10.51 -9.47
CA TYR A 238 -4.15 9.22 -9.48
C TYR A 238 -3.66 8.88 -8.08
N LEU A 239 -4.20 7.81 -7.49
CA LEU A 239 -3.76 7.33 -6.19
C LEU A 239 -2.43 6.60 -6.34
N ASN A 240 -1.47 6.98 -5.53
CA ASN A 240 -0.25 6.23 -5.28
C ASN A 240 -0.31 5.63 -3.88
N TYR A 241 0.04 4.37 -3.70
CA TYR A 241 0.03 3.71 -2.39
C TYR A 241 0.95 2.50 -2.33
N ASN A 242 1.31 2.06 -1.13
CA ASN A 242 2.12 0.86 -0.92
C ASN A 242 1.28 -0.41 -1.06
N THR A 243 1.45 -1.10 -2.19
CA THR A 243 0.68 -2.32 -2.51
C THR A 243 1.06 -3.55 -1.68
N GLY A 244 2.12 -3.49 -0.88
CA GLY A 244 2.53 -4.58 0.01
C GLY A 244 1.89 -4.52 1.38
N ARG A 245 1.33 -3.37 1.78
CA ARG A 245 0.50 -3.28 3.00
C ARG A 245 -0.80 -4.06 2.81
N ARG A 246 -1.41 -4.45 3.93
CA ARG A 246 -2.77 -5.04 3.96
C ARG A 246 -3.75 -4.19 3.16
N ILE A 247 -4.63 -4.83 2.40
CA ILE A 247 -5.65 -4.14 1.60
C ILE A 247 -6.58 -3.35 2.51
N SER A 248 -6.94 -3.92 3.68
CA SER A 248 -7.78 -3.23 4.68
C SER A 248 -7.10 -1.99 5.28
N SER A 249 -5.79 -2.04 5.51
CA SER A 249 -5.02 -0.89 6.01
C SER A 249 -4.92 0.21 4.97
N ASN A 250 -4.68 -0.15 3.70
CA ASN A 250 -4.76 0.80 2.58
C ASN A 250 -6.18 1.37 2.43
N GLY A 251 -7.23 0.56 2.56
CA GLY A 251 -8.62 1.01 2.51
C GLY A 251 -8.95 2.06 3.58
N ARG A 252 -8.60 1.79 4.84
CA ARG A 252 -8.78 2.76 5.94
C ARG A 252 -8.05 4.07 5.68
N ASN A 253 -6.78 4.00 5.27
CA ASN A 253 -5.99 5.21 4.99
C ASN A 253 -6.57 5.98 3.80
N PHE A 254 -7.01 5.28 2.75
CA PHE A 254 -7.62 5.91 1.58
C PHE A 254 -8.96 6.56 1.91
N ALA A 255 -9.78 5.94 2.77
CA ALA A 255 -11.02 6.54 3.26
C ALA A 255 -10.78 7.88 3.98
N LYS A 256 -9.71 7.97 4.79
CA LYS A 256 -9.28 9.22 5.43
C LYS A 256 -8.79 10.25 4.42
N VAL A 257 -7.96 9.83 3.45
CA VAL A 257 -7.49 10.71 2.37
C VAL A 257 -8.66 11.31 1.58
N LEU A 258 -9.68 10.53 1.26
CA LEU A 258 -10.87 11.02 0.56
C LEU A 258 -11.75 11.93 1.43
N GLN A 259 -11.82 11.68 2.74
CA GLN A 259 -12.51 12.57 3.67
C GLN A 259 -11.82 13.94 3.72
N ASN A 260 -10.50 13.97 3.94
CA ASN A 260 -9.72 15.21 3.94
C ASN A 260 -9.83 15.96 2.60
N LEU A 261 -9.79 15.22 1.48
CA LEU A 261 -9.95 15.81 0.14
C LEU A 261 -11.27 16.59 0.01
N VAL A 262 -12.36 16.04 0.55
CA VAL A 262 -13.69 16.67 0.51
C VAL A 262 -13.85 17.80 1.52
N GLU A 263 -13.22 17.70 2.69
CA GLU A 263 -13.20 18.78 3.69
C GLU A 263 -12.45 20.00 3.17
N ASP A 264 -11.28 19.79 2.56
CA ASP A 264 -10.47 20.85 1.97
C ASP A 264 -11.10 21.41 0.68
N ASN A 265 -12.02 20.66 0.05
CA ASN A 265 -12.67 21.04 -1.21
C ASN A 265 -14.19 20.78 -1.15
N PRO A 266 -14.96 21.61 -0.41
CA PRO A 266 -16.39 21.40 -0.20
C PRO A 266 -17.21 21.33 -1.49
N ASP A 267 -16.75 22.01 -2.55
CA ASP A 267 -17.41 22.09 -3.86
C ASP A 267 -17.32 20.80 -4.69
N ILE A 268 -16.61 19.76 -4.22
CA ILE A 268 -16.67 18.42 -4.83
C ILE A 268 -18.08 17.85 -4.62
N ASN A 269 -18.86 17.68 -5.67
CA ASN A 269 -20.22 17.16 -5.59
C ASN A 269 -20.32 15.66 -5.91
N GLN A 270 -19.31 15.08 -6.58
CA GLN A 270 -19.27 13.67 -6.90
C GLN A 270 -17.85 13.12 -6.89
N ILE A 271 -17.69 11.91 -6.37
CA ILE A 271 -16.46 11.11 -6.46
C ILE A 271 -16.75 9.82 -7.21
N ASP A 272 -15.92 9.48 -8.19
CA ASP A 272 -15.90 8.14 -8.78
C ASP A 272 -14.56 7.47 -8.54
N LEU A 273 -14.59 6.17 -8.29
CA LEU A 273 -13.40 5.35 -8.07
C LEU A 273 -13.23 4.39 -9.23
N ILE A 274 -12.03 4.35 -9.82
CA ILE A 274 -11.67 3.36 -10.84
C ILE A 274 -10.45 2.58 -10.36
N GLY A 275 -10.63 1.30 -10.06
CA GLY A 275 -9.59 0.45 -9.53
C GLY A 275 -9.17 -0.65 -10.50
N HIS A 276 -7.86 -0.77 -10.79
CA HIS A 276 -7.32 -1.90 -11.54
C HIS A 276 -6.75 -2.96 -10.61
N SER A 277 -7.13 -4.23 -10.82
CA SER A 277 -6.64 -5.36 -10.04
C SER A 277 -6.82 -5.10 -8.52
N MET A 278 -5.73 -5.11 -7.75
CA MET A 278 -5.72 -4.77 -6.32
C MET A 278 -6.36 -3.40 -6.01
N GLY A 279 -6.23 -2.40 -6.89
CA GLY A 279 -6.79 -1.06 -6.68
C GLY A 279 -8.31 -1.05 -6.55
N GLY A 280 -9.01 -2.01 -7.18
CA GLY A 280 -10.46 -2.16 -6.99
C GLY A 280 -10.82 -2.73 -5.62
N LEU A 281 -10.00 -3.63 -5.07
CA LEU A 281 -10.18 -4.14 -3.70
C LEU A 281 -9.90 -3.05 -2.66
N VAL A 282 -8.85 -2.25 -2.86
CA VAL A 282 -8.55 -1.08 -2.02
C VAL A 282 -9.69 -0.06 -2.06
N SER A 283 -10.26 0.20 -3.25
CA SER A 283 -11.42 1.09 -3.40
C SER A 283 -12.66 0.58 -2.67
N ARG A 284 -12.95 -0.73 -2.76
CA ARG A 284 -14.03 -1.37 -1.99
C ARG A 284 -13.79 -1.29 -0.49
N SER A 285 -12.56 -1.54 -0.06
CA SER A 285 -12.16 -1.43 1.34
C SER A 285 -12.34 0.00 1.86
N ALA A 286 -11.96 1.01 1.08
CA ALA A 286 -12.13 2.42 1.45
C ALA A 286 -13.61 2.82 1.58
N LEU A 287 -14.49 2.31 0.70
CA LEU A 287 -15.93 2.53 0.82
C LEU A 287 -16.50 1.89 2.10
N PHE A 288 -16.11 0.64 2.38
CA PHE A 288 -16.51 -0.06 3.60
C PHE A 288 -16.10 0.74 4.85
N TYR A 289 -14.83 1.10 4.96
CA TYR A 289 -14.32 1.85 6.11
C TYR A 289 -14.79 3.29 6.18
N GLY A 290 -15.05 3.94 5.04
CA GLY A 290 -15.65 5.26 5.01
C GLY A 290 -17.08 5.23 5.55
N LYS A 291 -17.85 4.19 5.25
CA LYS A 291 -19.21 4.01 5.77
C LYS A 291 -19.20 3.70 7.26
N GLU A 292 -18.33 2.79 7.68
CA GLU A 292 -18.13 2.42 9.10
C GLU A 292 -17.77 3.65 9.95
N GLN A 293 -16.85 4.49 9.47
CA GLN A 293 -16.44 5.72 10.17
C GLN A 293 -17.39 6.91 9.97
N GLY A 294 -18.51 6.73 9.24
CA GLY A 294 -19.47 7.81 9.00
C GLY A 294 -18.96 8.97 8.12
N PHE A 295 -17.93 8.73 7.30
CA PHE A 295 -17.35 9.77 6.45
C PHE A 295 -18.31 10.30 5.39
N SER A 296 -18.33 11.63 5.26
CA SER A 296 -19.28 12.36 4.41
C SER A 296 -19.08 12.11 2.92
N TRP A 297 -17.84 11.82 2.48
CA TRP A 297 -17.50 11.62 1.07
C TRP A 297 -18.20 10.40 0.47
N VAL A 298 -18.54 9.38 1.28
CA VAL A 298 -19.20 8.15 0.82
C VAL A 298 -20.55 8.46 0.17
N LYS A 299 -21.28 9.45 0.69
CA LYS A 299 -22.57 9.90 0.12
C LYS A 299 -22.42 10.61 -1.24
N ARG A 300 -21.21 11.04 -1.57
CA ARG A 300 -20.87 11.70 -2.85
C ARG A 300 -20.36 10.70 -3.89
N VAL A 301 -20.26 9.41 -3.55
CA VAL A 301 -19.75 8.40 -4.47
C VAL A 301 -20.80 8.10 -5.54
N GLY A 302 -20.48 8.38 -6.79
CA GLY A 302 -21.34 8.06 -7.93
C GLY A 302 -21.12 6.63 -8.41
N ASN A 303 -19.86 6.30 -8.71
CA ASN A 303 -19.50 5.03 -9.34
C ASN A 303 -18.26 4.39 -8.72
N LEU A 304 -18.26 3.06 -8.67
CA LEU A 304 -17.07 2.24 -8.49
C LEU A 304 -16.90 1.34 -9.73
N VAL A 305 -15.84 1.59 -10.51
CA VAL A 305 -15.49 0.79 -11.69
C VAL A 305 -14.27 -0.06 -11.36
N THR A 306 -14.36 -1.39 -11.54
CA THR A 306 -13.26 -2.30 -11.24
C THR A 306 -12.79 -3.04 -12.49
N LEU A 307 -11.49 -2.97 -12.78
CA LEU A 307 -10.86 -3.54 -13.96
C LEU A 307 -10.02 -4.76 -13.55
N GLY A 308 -10.54 -5.96 -13.79
CA GLY A 308 -9.82 -7.21 -13.49
C GLY A 308 -9.52 -7.43 -12.00
N SER A 309 -10.33 -6.87 -11.10
CA SER A 309 -10.14 -7.00 -9.65
C SER A 309 -10.55 -8.40 -9.15
N PRO A 310 -9.67 -9.10 -8.42
CA PRO A 310 -9.95 -10.44 -7.90
C PRO A 310 -10.81 -10.37 -6.63
N HIS A 311 -12.10 -10.04 -6.78
CA HIS A 311 -13.04 -9.84 -5.67
C HIS A 311 -13.21 -11.05 -4.74
N HIS A 312 -12.98 -12.25 -5.26
CA HIS A 312 -13.03 -13.51 -4.50
C HIS A 312 -11.62 -14.10 -4.30
N GLY A 313 -10.59 -13.30 -4.52
CA GLY A 313 -9.22 -13.76 -4.55
C GLY A 313 -8.76 -14.25 -5.92
N ALA A 314 -7.52 -14.72 -5.96
CA ALA A 314 -6.86 -15.23 -7.14
C ALA A 314 -5.96 -16.41 -6.78
N SER A 315 -5.77 -17.35 -7.71
CA SER A 315 -4.89 -18.49 -7.47
C SER A 315 -3.48 -18.03 -7.11
N LEU A 316 -2.85 -18.76 -6.20
CA LEU A 316 -1.49 -18.48 -5.76
C LEU A 316 -0.51 -18.56 -6.93
N GLU A 317 -0.73 -19.48 -7.88
CA GLU A 317 0.07 -19.58 -9.10
C GLU A 317 -0.03 -18.33 -9.97
N ARG A 318 -1.23 -17.75 -10.15
CA ARG A 318 -1.40 -16.54 -10.98
C ARG A 318 -0.73 -15.33 -10.34
N ILE A 319 -0.93 -15.13 -9.03
CA ILE A 319 -0.28 -14.04 -8.30
C ILE A 319 1.24 -14.27 -8.26
N GLY A 320 1.67 -15.50 -7.95
CA GLY A 320 3.08 -15.88 -7.88
C GLY A 320 3.79 -15.65 -9.21
N ASN A 321 3.22 -16.09 -10.33
CA ASN A 321 3.79 -15.86 -11.67
C ASN A 321 3.88 -14.36 -11.99
N PHE A 322 2.85 -13.58 -11.65
CA PHE A 322 2.89 -12.13 -11.84
C PHE A 322 4.00 -11.48 -11.00
N VAL A 323 4.10 -11.84 -9.73
CA VAL A 323 5.13 -11.31 -8.81
C VAL A 323 6.53 -11.73 -9.28
N GLN A 324 6.71 -12.99 -9.68
CA GLN A 324 7.98 -13.49 -10.20
C GLN A 324 8.40 -12.75 -11.48
N ASP A 325 7.47 -12.49 -12.41
CA ASP A 325 7.74 -11.65 -13.60
C ASP A 325 8.16 -10.22 -13.21
N LYS A 326 7.63 -9.67 -12.12
CA LYS A 326 8.08 -8.37 -11.60
C LYS A 326 9.46 -8.45 -10.96
N ILE A 327 9.72 -9.43 -10.10
CA ILE A 327 11.02 -9.64 -9.44
C ILE A 327 12.12 -9.86 -10.47
N ALA A 328 11.87 -10.64 -11.53
CA ALA A 328 12.84 -10.91 -12.60
C ALA A 328 13.32 -9.65 -13.35
N LYS A 329 12.62 -8.50 -13.19
CA LYS A 329 13.02 -7.21 -13.77
C LYS A 329 13.96 -6.41 -12.88
N LEU A 330 14.21 -6.88 -11.66
CA LEU A 330 15.14 -6.27 -10.72
C LEU A 330 16.57 -6.74 -11.01
N PRO A 331 17.57 -5.86 -10.83
CA PRO A 331 18.97 -6.23 -11.03
C PRO A 331 19.46 -7.30 -10.03
N PHE A 332 18.81 -7.43 -8.87
CA PHE A 332 19.15 -8.37 -7.79
C PHE A 332 18.06 -9.43 -7.57
N ALA A 333 17.42 -9.87 -8.66
CA ALA A 333 16.36 -10.88 -8.62
C ALA A 333 16.79 -12.18 -7.92
N GLY A 334 18.07 -12.57 -8.05
CA GLY A 334 18.65 -13.76 -7.41
C GLY A 334 18.59 -13.70 -5.88
N SER A 335 19.03 -12.59 -5.28
CA SER A 335 18.96 -12.36 -3.82
C SER A 335 17.52 -12.34 -3.28
N LEU A 336 16.55 -11.92 -4.09
CA LEU A 336 15.14 -11.95 -3.68
C LEU A 336 14.53 -13.35 -3.84
N ALA A 337 14.92 -14.11 -4.87
CA ALA A 337 14.37 -15.44 -5.12
C ALA A 337 14.69 -16.44 -3.99
N THR A 338 15.78 -16.24 -3.24
CA THR A 338 16.15 -17.07 -2.09
C THR A 338 15.26 -16.84 -0.85
N LEU A 339 14.52 -15.73 -0.81
CA LEU A 339 13.58 -15.43 0.26
C LEU A 339 12.21 -16.05 -0.07
N GLY A 340 12.01 -17.30 0.36
CA GLY A 340 10.76 -18.07 0.16
C GLY A 340 9.48 -17.42 0.73
N ASP A 341 9.62 -16.42 1.59
CA ASP A 341 8.55 -15.69 2.29
C ASP A 341 8.30 -14.25 1.78
N LEU A 342 8.74 -13.92 0.57
CA LEU A 342 8.47 -12.61 -0.08
C LEU A 342 7.03 -12.44 -0.57
N ARG A 343 6.07 -12.79 0.27
CA ARG A 343 4.66 -12.53 0.08
C ARG A 343 4.27 -11.47 1.10
N SER A 344 4.32 -10.22 0.67
CA SER A 344 3.80 -9.11 1.46
C SER A 344 2.37 -9.39 1.93
N ALA A 345 1.99 -8.74 3.02
CA ALA A 345 0.62 -8.82 3.54
C ALA A 345 -0.44 -8.51 2.45
N GLY A 346 -0.16 -7.55 1.56
CA GLY A 346 -1.02 -7.22 0.42
C GLY A 346 -1.16 -8.33 -0.62
N ILE A 347 -0.08 -9.09 -0.90
CA ILE A 347 -0.13 -10.28 -1.80
C ILE A 347 -1.04 -11.36 -1.20
N ILE A 348 -0.97 -11.55 0.11
CA ILE A 348 -1.75 -12.56 0.82
C ILE A 348 -3.23 -12.15 0.84
N ASP A 349 -3.53 -10.89 1.14
CA ASP A 349 -4.90 -10.37 1.05
C ASP A 349 -5.46 -10.49 -0.37
N LEU A 350 -4.66 -10.19 -1.39
CA LEU A 350 -5.04 -10.32 -2.81
C LEU A 350 -5.38 -11.76 -3.20
N ARG A 351 -4.64 -12.73 -2.67
CA ARG A 351 -4.90 -14.17 -2.88
C ARG A 351 -6.30 -14.55 -2.41
N TYR A 352 -6.74 -14.00 -1.29
CA TYR A 352 -8.02 -14.33 -0.69
C TYR A 352 -9.14 -13.34 -1.03
N GLY A 353 -8.83 -12.19 -1.63
CA GLY A 353 -9.78 -11.09 -1.80
C GLY A 353 -10.18 -10.45 -0.47
N SER A 354 -9.28 -10.51 0.53
CA SER A 354 -9.48 -9.96 1.87
C SER A 354 -9.44 -8.43 1.83
N ILE A 355 -10.48 -7.76 2.33
CA ILE A 355 -10.57 -6.30 2.30
C ILE A 355 -10.90 -5.69 3.67
N ARG A 356 -11.07 -6.51 4.70
CA ARG A 356 -11.41 -6.07 6.07
C ARG A 356 -10.38 -6.59 7.05
N ASP A 357 -10.16 -5.81 8.10
CA ASP A 357 -9.31 -6.17 9.22
C ASP A 357 -9.80 -7.43 9.94
N ALA A 358 -11.13 -7.59 10.08
CA ALA A 358 -11.75 -8.77 10.67
C ALA A 358 -11.35 -10.07 9.96
N ASP A 359 -10.97 -10.01 8.67
CA ASP A 359 -10.56 -11.17 7.90
C ASP A 359 -9.16 -11.69 8.31
N TRP A 360 -8.38 -10.99 9.15
CA TRP A 360 -7.02 -11.39 9.51
C TRP A 360 -6.54 -11.02 10.93
N LYS A 361 -7.15 -10.03 11.60
CA LYS A 361 -6.64 -9.50 12.89
C LYS A 361 -6.54 -10.53 14.00
N SER A 362 -7.39 -11.55 14.01
CA SER A 362 -7.37 -12.62 15.01
C SER A 362 -6.30 -13.68 14.78
N LEU A 363 -5.53 -13.58 13.68
CA LEU A 363 -4.53 -14.56 13.29
C LEU A 363 -3.11 -14.06 13.56
N GLU A 364 -2.24 -14.99 13.97
CA GLU A 364 -0.81 -14.72 14.05
C GLU A 364 -0.17 -14.67 12.65
N GLY A 365 0.79 -13.76 12.49
CA GLY A 365 1.59 -13.61 11.27
C GLY A 365 0.81 -13.09 10.06
N ARG A 366 1.34 -13.38 8.87
CA ARG A 366 0.73 -12.95 7.60
C ARG A 366 -0.29 -13.99 7.10
N SER A 367 -1.46 -14.01 7.74
CA SER A 367 -2.54 -14.94 7.39
C SER A 367 -3.86 -14.21 7.11
N VAL A 368 -4.84 -14.95 6.59
CA VAL A 368 -6.23 -14.53 6.36
C VAL A 368 -7.15 -15.71 6.70
N LEU A 369 -8.31 -15.43 7.28
CA LEU A 369 -9.31 -16.43 7.65
C LEU A 369 -9.77 -17.26 6.44
N PRO A 370 -10.04 -18.57 6.64
CA PRO A 370 -10.67 -19.40 5.61
C PRO A 370 -11.97 -18.81 5.09
N ALA A 371 -12.36 -19.18 3.87
CA ALA A 371 -13.54 -18.59 3.22
C ALA A 371 -14.83 -18.80 4.02
N GLU A 372 -15.00 -19.94 4.71
CA GLU A 372 -16.17 -20.20 5.55
C GLU A 372 -16.31 -19.27 6.76
N PHE A 373 -15.22 -18.62 7.20
CA PHE A 373 -15.22 -17.69 8.34
C PHE A 373 -15.14 -16.22 7.89
N ARG A 374 -15.25 -15.95 6.58
CA ARG A 374 -15.22 -14.58 6.04
C ARG A 374 -16.62 -14.14 5.63
N HIS A 375 -17.02 -12.97 6.12
CA HIS A 375 -18.34 -12.41 5.80
C HIS A 375 -18.30 -11.59 4.50
N PRO A 376 -19.37 -11.64 3.69
CA PRO A 376 -19.51 -10.77 2.53
C PRO A 376 -19.45 -9.29 2.94
N THR A 377 -18.59 -8.51 2.28
CA THR A 377 -18.55 -7.06 2.51
C THR A 377 -19.71 -6.38 1.79
N ARG A 378 -20.70 -5.93 2.57
CA ARG A 378 -21.79 -5.07 2.07
C ARG A 378 -21.29 -3.63 2.00
N LEU A 379 -21.22 -3.06 0.79
CA LEU A 379 -20.88 -1.66 0.57
C LEU A 379 -22.12 -0.78 0.75
#